data_AF-A0A2J6XBP9-F1
#
_entry.id   AF-A0A2J6XBP9-F1
#
_cell.length_a   1.000
_cell.length_b   1.000
_cell.length_c   1.000
_cell.angle_alpha   90.00
_cell.angle_beta   90.00
_cell.angle_gamma   90.00
#
_symmetry.space_group_name_H-M   'P 1'
#
loop_
_entity.id
_entity.type
_entity.pdbx_description
1 polymer ?
#
loop_
_entity_poly.entity_id
_entity_poly.type
_entity_poly.pdbx_seq_one_letter_code
_entity_poly.pdbx_strand_id
1 'polypeptide(L)'
;MRSLLSTFETPPWLKRLPQPLIVGGVISGLAVYSFAIGVMFGSNRMLLGLALLALPFGLIVLTLLLYRFEWFVLILPLTALAMRPVALPAGNNSHLPISMLLTLALCGIWVLAMITRRTWQLTPSPLNKPLLALTGCFIFSTIWGAIWADPILDWWIMGNFRLAQFASLLSFLGLLATPLLVGRFIRFEWQIKAYLAMFIICGSLMTAAQTFSIDHIMLNDAGLWGLWFAIPLAGVTYLQPRLRWRWR
;
A
#
# COMPACT_ATOMS: atom_id res chain seq x y z
N MET A 1 30.20 17.83 -13.91
CA MET A 1 28.83 17.66 -13.37
C MET A 1 27.85 17.57 -14.54
N ARG A 2 27.49 16.36 -14.99
CA ARG A 2 26.43 16.18 -16.00
C ARG A 2 25.08 16.31 -15.29
N SER A 3 24.30 17.33 -15.61
CA SER A 3 23.03 17.62 -14.93
C SER A 3 22.03 16.49 -15.16
N LEU A 4 21.26 16.14 -14.12
CA LEU A 4 20.19 15.13 -14.08
C LEU A 4 19.10 15.32 -15.17
N LEU A 5 19.10 16.44 -15.89
CA LEU A 5 18.15 16.77 -16.95
C LEU A 5 18.49 16.13 -18.31
N SER A 6 19.70 15.59 -18.52
CA SER A 6 20.07 14.98 -19.81
C SER A 6 19.46 13.61 -20.06
N THR A 7 18.79 13.02 -19.06
CA THR A 7 18.20 11.67 -19.13
C THR A 7 16.73 11.66 -19.55
N PHE A 8 16.08 12.83 -19.59
CA PHE A 8 14.75 12.95 -20.19
C PHE A 8 14.91 13.18 -21.69
N GLU A 9 14.73 12.12 -22.49
CA GLU A 9 14.59 12.24 -23.93
C GLU A 9 13.42 13.17 -24.23
N THR A 10 13.72 14.42 -24.60
CA THR A 10 12.69 15.38 -24.95
C THR A 10 11.97 14.89 -26.22
N PRO A 11 10.63 14.84 -26.22
CA PRO A 11 9.88 14.44 -27.39
C PRO A 11 10.30 15.25 -28.63
N PRO A 12 10.36 14.65 -29.83
CA PRO A 12 10.91 15.31 -31.02
C PRO A 12 10.13 16.58 -31.42
N TRP A 13 8.87 16.72 -30.99
CA TRP A 13 8.06 17.91 -31.18
C TRP A 13 8.40 19.07 -30.23
N LEU A 14 8.93 18.79 -29.04
CA LEU A 14 9.32 19.79 -28.04
C LEU A 14 10.65 20.48 -28.41
N LYS A 15 11.52 19.80 -29.15
CA LYS A 15 12.78 20.39 -29.68
C LYS A 15 12.55 21.44 -30.77
N ARG A 16 11.36 21.48 -31.39
CA ARG A 16 11.03 22.43 -32.47
C ARG A 16 10.46 23.75 -31.95
N LEU A 17 10.08 23.82 -30.68
CA LEU A 17 9.54 25.03 -30.07
C LEU A 17 10.67 25.89 -29.49
N PRO A 18 10.65 27.22 -29.69
CA PRO A 18 11.65 28.09 -29.09
C PRO A 18 11.52 28.04 -27.55
N GLN A 19 12.66 27.89 -26.85
CA GLN A 19 12.73 27.82 -25.39
C GLN A 19 11.87 28.85 -24.63
N PRO A 20 11.77 30.14 -25.02
CA PRO A 20 10.93 31.10 -24.31
C PRO A 20 9.43 30.77 -24.35
N LEU A 21 8.93 30.09 -25.38
CA LEU A 21 7.53 29.66 -25.46
C LEU A 21 7.22 28.50 -24.52
N ILE A 22 8.17 27.57 -24.34
CA ILE A 22 8.04 26.47 -23.38
C ILE A 22 8.06 27.00 -21.96
N VAL A 23 9.03 27.87 -21.65
CA VAL A 23 9.18 28.48 -20.32
C VAL A 23 7.97 29.37 -20.01
N GLY A 24 7.52 30.17 -20.98
CA GLY A 24 6.31 31.01 -20.85
C GLY A 24 5.04 30.18 -20.63
N GLY A 25 4.89 29.05 -21.32
CA GLY A 25 3.77 28.13 -21.14
C GLY A 25 3.76 27.43 -19.77
N VAL A 26 4.92 27.05 -19.25
CA VAL A 26 5.03 26.45 -17.91
C VAL A 26 4.72 27.48 -16.82
N ILE A 27 5.26 28.70 -16.95
CA ILE A 27 5.02 29.78 -15.99
C ILE A 27 3.55 30.20 -16.01
N SER A 28 2.94 30.36 -17.18
CA SER A 28 1.52 30.70 -17.29
C SER A 28 0.62 29.59 -16.75
N GLY A 29 0.95 28.31 -17.04
CA GLY A 29 0.25 27.16 -16.47
C GLY A 29 0.32 27.12 -14.94
N LEU A 30 1.51 27.38 -14.36
CA LEU A 30 1.69 27.47 -12.91
C LEU A 30 0.92 28.65 -12.30
N ALA A 31 0.89 29.80 -12.97
CA ALA A 31 0.14 30.97 -12.52
C ALA A 31 -1.36 30.71 -12.51
N VAL A 32 -1.91 30.11 -13.58
CA VAL A 32 -3.33 29.71 -13.66
C VAL A 32 -3.68 28.66 -12.60
N TYR A 33 -2.79 27.69 -12.39
CA TYR A 33 -2.96 26.65 -11.38
C TYR A 33 -2.96 27.21 -9.95
N SER A 34 -2.01 28.10 -9.64
CA SER A 34 -1.95 28.82 -8.36
C SER A 34 -3.19 29.69 -8.14
N PHE A 35 -3.64 30.40 -9.18
CA PHE A 35 -4.87 31.19 -9.14
C PHE A 35 -6.10 30.31 -8.87
N ALA A 36 -6.22 29.16 -9.53
CA ALA A 36 -7.32 28.22 -9.31
C ALA A 36 -7.36 27.71 -7.86
N ILE A 37 -6.20 27.39 -7.27
CA ILE A 37 -6.09 27.02 -5.85
C ILE A 37 -6.57 28.17 -4.96
N GLY A 38 -6.10 29.40 -5.21
CA GLY A 38 -6.50 30.60 -4.46
C GLY A 38 -8.01 30.86 -4.52
N VAL A 39 -8.63 30.73 -5.69
CA VAL A 39 -10.08 30.88 -5.87
C VAL A 39 -10.87 29.78 -5.14
N MET A 40 -10.38 28.54 -5.12
CA MET A 40 -11.04 27.45 -4.39
C MET A 40 -11.00 27.65 -2.87
N PHE A 41 -9.87 28.13 -2.34
CA PHE A 41 -9.78 28.49 -0.92
C PHE A 41 -10.62 29.73 -0.57
N GLY A 42 -10.68 30.73 -1.45
CA GLY A 42 -11.50 31.93 -1.25
C GLY A 42 -13.01 31.71 -1.37
N SER A 43 -13.45 30.66 -2.09
CA SER A 43 -14.88 30.32 -2.28
C SER A 43 -15.44 29.34 -1.25
N ASN A 44 -14.76 29.17 -0.11
CA ASN A 44 -15.12 28.25 0.97
C ASN A 44 -15.18 26.76 0.52
N ARG A 45 -14.58 26.42 -0.63
CA ARG A 45 -14.48 25.04 -1.17
C ARG A 45 -13.18 24.40 -0.71
N MET A 46 -12.96 24.39 0.60
CA MET A 46 -11.68 24.02 1.23
C MET A 46 -11.21 22.61 0.85
N LEU A 47 -12.12 21.64 0.72
CA LEU A 47 -11.81 20.26 0.29
C LEU A 47 -11.26 20.20 -1.15
N LEU A 48 -11.84 20.98 -2.07
CA LEU A 48 -11.38 21.03 -3.47
C LEU A 48 -10.04 21.77 -3.58
N GLY A 49 -9.86 22.84 -2.80
CA GLY A 49 -8.58 23.55 -2.70
C GLY A 49 -7.45 22.65 -2.18
N LEU A 50 -7.72 21.86 -1.12
CA LEU A 50 -6.79 20.86 -0.59
C LEU A 50 -6.50 19.74 -1.59
N ALA A 51 -7.51 19.24 -2.31
CA ALA A 51 -7.32 18.21 -3.32
C ALA A 51 -6.45 18.68 -4.49
N LEU A 52 -6.67 19.92 -4.96
CA LEU A 52 -5.82 20.55 -5.96
C LEU A 52 -4.39 20.70 -5.43
N LEU A 53 -4.20 21.24 -4.22
CA LEU A 53 -2.87 21.38 -3.62
C LEU A 53 -2.15 20.03 -3.47
N ALA A 54 -2.87 18.97 -3.13
CA ALA A 54 -2.31 17.63 -2.94
C ALA A 54 -1.85 16.97 -4.24
N LEU A 55 -2.33 17.41 -5.41
CA LEU A 55 -2.06 16.79 -6.71
C LEU A 55 -0.56 16.78 -7.09
N PRO A 56 0.21 17.89 -7.01
CA PRO A 56 1.64 17.88 -7.28
C PRO A 56 2.42 17.03 -6.28
N PHE A 57 2.05 17.07 -5.00
CA PHE A 57 2.66 16.20 -3.99
C PHE A 57 2.37 14.72 -4.28
N GLY A 58 1.14 14.41 -4.67
CA GLY A 58 0.72 13.08 -5.10
C GLY A 58 1.52 12.58 -6.31
N LEU A 59 1.77 13.46 -7.29
CA LEU A 59 2.64 13.14 -8.44
C LEU A 59 4.08 12.87 -8.01
N ILE A 60 4.66 13.67 -7.11
CA ILE A 60 6.02 13.45 -6.59
C ILE A 60 6.09 12.11 -5.86
N VAL A 61 5.14 11.84 -4.95
CA VAL A 61 5.06 10.58 -4.20
C VAL A 61 4.90 9.39 -5.14
N LEU A 62 4.01 9.49 -6.14
CA LEU A 62 3.81 8.45 -7.14
C LEU A 62 5.07 8.21 -7.96
N THR A 63 5.77 9.26 -8.37
CA THR A 63 7.02 9.15 -9.14
C THR A 63 8.10 8.46 -8.30
N LEU A 64 8.20 8.82 -7.01
CA LEU A 64 9.15 8.23 -6.08
C LEU A 64 8.81 6.75 -5.78
N LEU A 65 7.53 6.43 -5.63
CA LEU A 65 7.02 5.05 -5.51
C LEU A 65 7.39 4.21 -6.73
N LEU A 66 7.23 4.76 -7.94
CA LEU A 66 7.57 4.05 -9.18
C LEU A 66 9.09 3.87 -9.34
N TYR A 67 9.90 4.86 -8.94
CA TYR A 67 11.36 4.82 -9.09
C TYR A 67 12.06 3.93 -8.05
N ARG A 68 11.53 3.87 -6.82
CA ARG A 68 12.12 3.12 -5.70
C ARG A 68 11.15 2.11 -5.08
N PHE A 69 10.32 1.49 -5.91
CA PHE A 69 9.28 0.57 -5.49
C PHE A 69 9.78 -0.54 -4.54
N GLU A 70 10.96 -1.10 -4.83
CA GLU A 70 11.64 -2.12 -4.00
C GLU A 70 11.82 -1.67 -2.54
N TRP A 71 12.21 -0.42 -2.32
CA TRP A 71 12.42 0.10 -0.98
C TRP A 71 11.12 0.20 -0.20
N PHE A 72 10.04 0.69 -0.83
CA PHE A 72 8.74 0.78 -0.18
C PHE A 72 8.19 -0.58 0.24
N VAL A 73 8.40 -1.61 -0.58
CA VAL A 73 8.02 -2.98 -0.24
C VAL A 73 8.80 -3.49 0.98
N LEU A 74 10.10 -3.17 1.07
CA LEU A 74 10.93 -3.56 2.20
C LEU A 74 10.53 -2.84 3.50
N ILE A 75 10.09 -1.57 3.43
CA ILE A 75 9.70 -0.82 4.65
C ILE A 75 8.29 -1.16 5.15
N LEU A 76 7.50 -1.96 4.42
CA LEU A 76 6.12 -2.27 4.78
C LEU A 76 5.92 -2.65 6.26
N PRO A 77 6.77 -3.52 6.88
CA PRO A 77 6.64 -3.88 8.29
C PRO A 77 6.84 -2.69 9.23
N LEU A 78 7.74 -1.77 8.90
CA LEU A 78 7.98 -0.55 9.68
C LEU A 78 6.81 0.42 9.54
N THR A 79 6.26 0.59 8.32
CA THR A 79 5.07 1.44 8.13
C THR A 79 3.84 0.85 8.82
N ALA A 80 3.71 -0.48 8.86
CA ALA A 80 2.64 -1.15 9.58
C ALA A 80 2.69 -0.87 11.09
N LEU A 81 3.90 -0.78 11.66
CA LEU A 81 4.13 -0.44 13.05
C LEU A 81 3.92 1.06 13.33
N ALA A 82 4.51 1.96 12.54
CA ALA A 82 4.65 3.37 12.90
C ALA A 82 3.45 4.27 12.55
N MET A 83 2.39 3.74 11.93
CA MET A 83 1.30 4.55 11.36
C MET A 83 -0.05 4.38 12.10
N ARG A 84 -0.05 4.25 13.45
CA ARG A 84 -1.27 4.30 14.27
C ARG A 84 -2.05 5.63 14.17
N PRO A 85 -1.43 6.82 14.21
CA PRO A 85 -2.17 8.07 14.40
C PRO A 85 -2.95 8.52 13.17
N VAL A 86 -2.68 7.90 12.02
CA VAL A 86 -3.44 8.16 10.80
C VAL A 86 -4.18 6.88 10.44
N ALA A 87 -5.41 6.80 10.93
CA ALA A 87 -6.29 5.68 10.66
C ALA A 87 -7.62 6.19 10.11
N LEU A 88 -8.04 5.69 8.96
CA LEU A 88 -9.30 6.08 8.33
C LEU A 88 -10.47 5.34 9.00
N PRO A 89 -11.60 6.01 9.25
CA PRO A 89 -12.80 5.34 9.74
C PRO A 89 -13.32 4.35 8.69
N ALA A 90 -13.47 3.07 9.06
CA ALA A 90 -13.90 2.00 8.17
C ALA A 90 -15.43 1.87 8.04
N GLY A 91 -16.19 2.88 8.48
CA GLY A 91 -17.65 2.87 8.50
C GLY A 91 -18.31 2.31 9.77
N ASN A 92 -17.51 1.85 10.75
CA ASN A 92 -17.92 1.47 12.10
C ASN A 92 -16.87 1.98 13.11
N ASN A 93 -16.93 1.58 14.39
CA ASN A 93 -15.87 1.78 15.41
C ASN A 93 -14.50 1.12 15.07
N SER A 94 -14.30 0.71 13.82
CA SER A 94 -13.08 0.09 13.30
C SER A 94 -12.27 1.11 12.52
N HIS A 95 -10.98 1.22 12.83
CA HIS A 95 -10.05 2.13 12.18
C HIS A 95 -9.10 1.34 11.27
N LEU A 96 -9.00 1.75 9.99
CA LEU A 96 -8.06 1.18 9.03
C LEU A 96 -6.73 1.93 9.11
N PRO A 97 -5.61 1.27 9.43
CA PRO A 97 -4.31 1.94 9.50
C PRO A 97 -3.87 2.39 8.08
N ILE A 98 -3.24 3.57 7.96
CA ILE A 98 -2.76 4.07 6.66
C ILE A 98 -1.78 3.12 5.96
N SER A 99 -0.99 2.36 6.73
CA SER A 99 -0.08 1.34 6.19
C SER A 99 -0.80 0.34 5.27
N MET A 100 -2.08 0.10 5.53
CA MET A 100 -2.94 -0.74 4.73
C MET A 100 -3.34 -0.11 3.40
N LEU A 101 -3.63 1.19 3.39
CA LEU A 101 -3.86 1.95 2.16
C LEU A 101 -2.59 2.01 1.32
N LEU A 102 -1.43 2.22 1.96
CA LEU A 102 -0.13 2.18 1.30
C LEU A 102 0.11 0.81 0.67
N THR A 103 -0.18 -0.27 1.41
CA THR A 103 -0.06 -1.66 0.93
C THR A 103 -0.99 -1.91 -0.25
N LEU A 104 -2.25 -1.49 -0.16
CA LEU A 104 -3.22 -1.57 -1.25
C LEU A 104 -2.81 -0.75 -2.48
N ALA A 105 -2.26 0.44 -2.29
CA ALA A 105 -1.76 1.27 -3.37
C ALA A 105 -0.57 0.60 -4.07
N LEU A 106 0.39 0.07 -3.31
CA LEU A 106 1.53 -0.67 -3.86
C LEU A 106 1.08 -1.93 -4.62
N CYS A 107 0.19 -2.73 -4.02
CA CYS A 107 -0.41 -3.90 -4.69
C CYS A 107 -1.19 -3.50 -5.94
N GLY A 108 -1.97 -2.42 -5.89
CA GLY A 108 -2.75 -1.90 -7.02
C GLY A 108 -1.86 -1.44 -8.17
N ILE A 109 -0.81 -0.66 -7.89
CA ILE A 109 0.20 -0.24 -8.87
C ILE A 109 0.86 -1.46 -9.50
N TRP A 110 1.21 -2.47 -8.69
CA TRP A 110 1.84 -3.70 -9.18
C TRP A 110 0.91 -4.54 -10.06
N VAL A 111 -0.36 -4.71 -9.66
CA VAL A 111 -1.37 -5.40 -10.46
C VAL A 111 -1.64 -4.66 -11.77
N LEU A 112 -1.80 -3.34 -11.71
CA LEU A 112 -2.02 -2.51 -12.90
C LEU A 112 -0.81 -2.60 -13.84
N ALA A 113 0.41 -2.57 -13.31
CA ALA A 113 1.62 -2.78 -14.11
C ALA A 113 1.66 -4.17 -14.79
N MET A 114 1.21 -5.23 -14.10
CA MET A 114 1.09 -6.57 -14.70
C MET A 114 0.06 -6.59 -15.84
N ILE A 115 -1.10 -5.95 -15.65
CA ILE A 115 -2.15 -5.86 -16.66
C ILE A 115 -1.68 -5.06 -17.87
N THR A 116 -1.09 -3.87 -17.67
CA THR A 116 -0.62 -2.99 -18.76
C THR A 116 0.50 -3.64 -19.55
N ARG A 117 1.45 -4.31 -18.88
CA ARG A 117 2.57 -4.99 -19.55
C ARG A 117 2.16 -6.36 -20.13
N ARG A 118 0.97 -6.87 -19.81
CA ARG A 118 0.49 -8.22 -20.13
C ARG A 118 1.48 -9.32 -19.74
N THR A 119 2.30 -9.06 -18.74
CA THR A 119 3.30 -10.01 -18.21
C THR A 119 2.93 -10.37 -16.80
N TRP A 120 2.70 -11.65 -16.54
CA TRP A 120 2.51 -12.17 -15.20
C TRP A 120 3.85 -12.17 -14.47
N GLN A 121 3.99 -11.31 -13.45
CA GLN A 121 5.24 -11.12 -12.72
C GLN A 121 5.25 -11.82 -11.35
N LEU A 122 4.51 -12.93 -11.23
CA LEU A 122 4.48 -13.74 -10.02
C LEU A 122 5.70 -14.66 -9.97
N THR A 123 6.52 -14.53 -8.92
CA THR A 123 7.61 -15.49 -8.65
C THR A 123 7.01 -16.86 -8.39
N PRO A 124 7.45 -17.95 -9.05
CA PRO A 124 6.90 -19.27 -8.83
C PRO A 124 7.12 -19.71 -7.38
N SER A 125 6.03 -19.85 -6.64
CA SER A 125 6.03 -20.30 -5.24
C SER A 125 4.83 -21.23 -5.00
N PRO A 126 5.00 -22.29 -4.20
CA PRO A 126 3.89 -23.19 -3.85
C PRO A 126 2.75 -22.46 -3.10
N LEU A 127 3.04 -21.31 -2.48
CA LEU A 127 2.05 -20.50 -1.78
C LEU A 127 1.14 -19.69 -2.72
N ASN A 128 1.51 -19.52 -4.00
CA ASN A 128 0.72 -18.67 -4.90
C ASN A 128 -0.68 -19.23 -5.14
N LYS A 129 -0.78 -20.55 -5.37
CA LYS A 129 -2.08 -21.22 -5.62
C LYS A 129 -3.06 -21.07 -4.46
N PRO A 130 -2.71 -21.43 -3.20
CA PRO A 130 -3.64 -21.28 -2.08
C PRO A 130 -3.98 -19.82 -1.80
N LEU A 131 -3.03 -18.88 -1.93
CA LEU A 131 -3.29 -17.46 -1.74
C LEU A 131 -4.26 -16.89 -2.79
N LEU A 132 -4.07 -17.23 -4.06
CA LEU A 132 -4.97 -16.81 -5.14
C LEU A 132 -6.35 -17.46 -5.03
N ALA A 133 -6.43 -18.74 -4.63
CA ALA A 133 -7.70 -19.41 -4.37
C ALA A 133 -8.48 -18.72 -3.24
N LEU A 134 -7.82 -18.44 -2.12
CA LEU A 134 -8.42 -17.75 -0.98
C LEU A 134 -8.85 -16.31 -1.35
N THR A 135 -8.04 -15.61 -2.15
CA THR A 135 -8.38 -14.31 -2.73
C THR A 135 -9.69 -14.38 -3.53
N GLY A 136 -9.81 -15.39 -4.39
CA GLY A 136 -11.04 -15.66 -5.16
C GLY A 136 -12.24 -15.97 -4.26
N CYS A 137 -12.04 -16.79 -3.22
CA CYS A 137 -13.09 -17.11 -2.24
C CYS A 137 -13.60 -15.86 -1.53
N PHE A 138 -12.74 -14.92 -1.12
CA PHE A 138 -13.18 -13.69 -0.48
C PHE A 138 -13.95 -12.77 -1.44
N ILE A 139 -13.50 -12.63 -2.68
CA ILE A 139 -14.24 -11.85 -3.69
C ILE A 139 -15.61 -12.46 -3.92
N PHE A 140 -15.67 -13.77 -4.14
CA PHE A 140 -16.93 -14.48 -4.36
C PHE A 140 -17.85 -14.40 -3.13
N SER A 141 -17.30 -14.59 -1.93
CA SER A 141 -18.06 -14.50 -0.67
C SER A 141 -18.67 -13.11 -0.47
N THR A 142 -17.95 -12.04 -0.80
CA THR A 142 -18.50 -10.68 -0.72
C THR A 142 -19.61 -10.44 -1.73
N ILE A 143 -19.44 -10.90 -2.98
CA ILE A 143 -20.50 -10.80 -4.01
C ILE A 143 -21.73 -11.60 -3.57
N TRP A 144 -21.52 -12.83 -3.09
CA TRP A 144 -22.58 -13.70 -2.60
C TRP A 144 -23.33 -13.06 -1.43
N GLY A 145 -22.62 -12.57 -0.42
CA GLY A 145 -23.23 -11.91 0.74
C GLY A 145 -23.90 -10.57 0.41
N ALA A 146 -23.51 -9.91 -0.68
CA ALA A 146 -24.19 -8.70 -1.16
C ALA A 146 -25.50 -9.00 -1.89
N ILE A 147 -25.56 -10.13 -2.63
CA ILE A 147 -26.76 -10.57 -3.36
C ILE A 147 -27.75 -11.24 -2.40
N TRP A 148 -27.25 -12.14 -1.55
CA TRP A 148 -28.02 -12.95 -0.59
C TRP A 148 -27.83 -12.41 0.83
N ALA A 149 -28.07 -11.13 1.01
CA ALA A 149 -28.04 -10.56 2.34
C ALA A 149 -29.16 -11.14 3.20
N ASP A 150 -28.82 -11.46 4.45
CA ASP A 150 -29.81 -11.98 5.39
C ASP A 150 -30.97 -10.98 5.56
N PRO A 151 -32.24 -11.42 5.44
CA PRO A 151 -33.39 -10.54 5.61
C PRO A 151 -33.56 -10.04 7.05
N ILE A 152 -32.81 -10.61 8.00
CA ILE A 152 -32.73 -10.19 9.41
C ILE A 152 -31.81 -8.96 9.57
N LEU A 153 -30.92 -8.71 8.61
CA LEU A 153 -30.01 -7.57 8.63
C LEU A 153 -30.77 -6.29 8.24
N ASP A 154 -31.14 -5.51 9.26
CA ASP A 154 -31.73 -4.19 9.05
C ASP A 154 -30.63 -3.15 8.75
N TRP A 155 -30.49 -2.85 7.46
CA TRP A 155 -29.53 -1.91 6.91
C TRP A 155 -29.66 -0.49 7.47
N TRP A 156 -30.86 -0.13 7.91
CA TRP A 156 -31.13 1.20 8.44
C TRP A 156 -30.54 1.37 9.85
N ILE A 157 -30.52 0.28 10.63
CA ILE A 157 -29.99 0.25 12.00
C ILE A 157 -28.47 0.06 11.99
N MET A 158 -27.93 -0.75 11.06
CA MET A 158 -26.49 -0.99 10.95
C MET A 158 -25.71 0.13 10.24
N GLY A 159 -26.39 1.11 9.66
CA GLY A 159 -25.75 2.24 8.98
C GLY A 159 -24.89 1.79 7.79
N ASN A 160 -23.60 2.09 7.82
CA ASN A 160 -22.69 1.97 6.67
C ASN A 160 -22.09 0.55 6.47
N PHE A 161 -22.91 -0.50 6.67
CA PHE A 161 -22.46 -1.90 6.63
C PHE A 161 -21.78 -2.29 5.31
N ARG A 162 -22.28 -1.79 4.18
CA ARG A 162 -21.67 -2.03 2.86
C ARG A 162 -20.24 -1.49 2.79
N LEU A 163 -20.01 -0.30 3.35
CA LEU A 163 -18.69 0.31 3.37
C LEU A 163 -17.74 -0.53 4.22
N ALA A 164 -18.19 -1.03 5.38
CA ALA A 164 -17.42 -1.93 6.22
C ALA A 164 -17.11 -3.27 5.52
N GLN A 165 -18.05 -3.83 4.76
CA GLN A 165 -17.86 -5.06 3.99
C GLN A 165 -16.85 -4.88 2.83
N PHE A 166 -16.90 -3.75 2.12
CA PHE A 166 -15.88 -3.44 1.11
C PHE A 166 -14.52 -3.14 1.73
N ALA A 167 -14.49 -2.43 2.86
CA ALA A 167 -13.29 -2.16 3.62
C ALA A 167 -12.62 -3.46 4.09
N SER A 168 -13.39 -4.42 4.61
CA SER A 168 -12.88 -5.72 5.03
C SER A 168 -12.43 -6.58 3.84
N LEU A 169 -13.14 -6.56 2.71
CA LEU A 169 -12.66 -7.23 1.49
C LEU A 169 -11.31 -6.66 1.05
N LEU A 170 -11.20 -5.35 0.89
CA LEU A 170 -9.94 -4.68 0.54
C LEU A 170 -8.85 -5.03 1.54
N SER A 171 -9.21 -5.16 2.81
CA SER A 171 -8.30 -5.55 3.87
C SER A 171 -7.67 -6.92 3.65
N PHE A 172 -8.51 -7.92 3.38
CA PHE A 172 -8.06 -9.26 3.08
C PHE A 172 -7.28 -9.34 1.77
N LEU A 173 -7.72 -8.62 0.73
CA LEU A 173 -6.99 -8.56 -0.54
C LEU A 173 -5.58 -7.99 -0.35
N GLY A 174 -5.44 -6.90 0.40
CA GLY A 174 -4.14 -6.31 0.72
C GLY A 174 -3.25 -7.29 1.50
N LEU A 175 -3.80 -7.96 2.51
CA LEU A 175 -3.08 -8.95 3.31
C LEU A 175 -2.57 -10.13 2.46
N LEU A 176 -3.41 -10.69 1.60
CA LEU A 176 -3.06 -11.84 0.75
C LEU A 176 -2.13 -11.45 -0.41
N ALA A 177 -2.24 -10.23 -0.92
CA ALA A 177 -1.37 -9.72 -1.98
C ALA A 177 0.03 -9.33 -1.47
N THR A 178 0.17 -8.97 -0.19
CA THR A 178 1.46 -8.59 0.42
C THR A 178 2.56 -9.64 0.23
N PRO A 179 2.38 -10.93 0.59
CA PRO A 179 3.42 -11.94 0.39
C PRO A 179 3.74 -12.18 -1.10
N LEU A 180 2.75 -12.04 -2.00
CA LEU A 180 2.97 -12.15 -3.46
C LEU A 180 3.83 -10.99 -3.98
N LEU A 181 3.57 -9.77 -3.48
CA LEU A 181 4.33 -8.58 -3.78
C LEU A 181 5.76 -8.70 -3.25
N VAL A 182 5.90 -9.03 -1.96
CA VAL A 182 7.19 -9.17 -1.27
C VAL A 182 8.07 -10.24 -1.94
N GLY A 183 7.48 -11.39 -2.29
CA GLY A 183 8.18 -12.48 -2.98
C GLY A 183 8.70 -12.14 -4.38
N ARG A 184 8.24 -11.03 -4.98
CA ARG A 184 8.77 -10.52 -6.26
C ARG A 184 9.98 -9.61 -6.07
N PHE A 185 10.00 -8.81 -5.02
CA PHE A 185 11.01 -7.76 -4.82
C PHE A 185 12.15 -8.18 -3.90
N ILE A 186 11.97 -9.20 -3.07
CA ILE A 186 13.04 -9.83 -2.31
C ILE A 186 13.83 -10.76 -3.26
N ARG A 187 15.03 -10.33 -3.65
CA ARG A 187 15.94 -11.07 -4.54
C ARG A 187 17.23 -11.52 -3.86
N PHE A 188 17.64 -10.81 -2.80
CA PHE A 188 18.91 -11.05 -2.12
C PHE A 188 18.69 -11.57 -0.70
N GLU A 189 19.63 -12.38 -0.22
CA GLU A 189 19.59 -12.95 1.13
C GLU A 189 19.56 -11.87 2.23
N TRP A 190 20.30 -10.76 2.03
CA TRP A 190 20.30 -9.66 2.99
C TRP A 190 18.92 -8.99 3.12
N GLN A 191 18.12 -8.97 2.06
CA GLN A 191 16.76 -8.42 2.10
C GLN A 191 15.84 -9.30 2.93
N ILE A 192 15.98 -10.63 2.84
CA ILE A 192 15.26 -11.58 3.70
C ILE A 192 15.65 -11.35 5.16
N LYS A 193 16.95 -11.27 5.44
CA LYS A 193 17.47 -11.02 6.80
C LYS A 193 16.98 -9.69 7.36
N ALA A 194 17.02 -8.63 6.55
CA ALA A 194 16.51 -7.31 6.95
C ALA A 194 15.01 -7.34 7.20
N TYR A 195 14.23 -7.97 6.31
CA TYR A 195 12.78 -8.12 6.45
C TYR A 195 12.46 -8.87 7.75
N LEU A 196 13.07 -10.05 7.97
CA LEU A 196 12.92 -10.82 9.19
C LEU A 196 13.33 -10.05 10.44
N ALA A 197 14.48 -9.36 10.41
CA ALA A 197 14.94 -8.53 11.52
C ALA A 197 13.93 -7.43 11.85
N MET A 198 13.33 -6.79 10.85
CA MET A 198 12.26 -5.81 11.06
C MET A 198 11.05 -6.46 11.73
N PHE A 199 10.61 -7.66 11.33
CA PHE A 199 9.52 -8.38 12.02
C PHE A 199 9.85 -8.67 13.49
N ILE A 200 11.08 -9.11 13.78
CA ILE A 200 11.52 -9.42 15.14
C ILE A 200 11.60 -8.13 15.99
N ILE A 201 12.19 -7.06 15.45
CA ILE A 201 12.33 -5.78 16.16
C ILE A 201 10.94 -5.16 16.39
N CYS A 202 10.09 -5.09 15.36
CA CYS A 202 8.74 -4.58 15.50
C CYS A 202 7.92 -5.40 16.49
N GLY A 203 7.94 -6.73 16.37
CA GLY A 203 7.22 -7.64 17.26
C GLY A 203 7.68 -7.56 18.71
N SER A 204 8.99 -7.50 18.96
CA SER A 204 9.55 -7.36 20.30
C SER A 204 9.25 -5.99 20.93
N LEU A 205 9.37 -4.90 20.17
CA LEU A 205 9.05 -3.54 20.62
C LEU A 205 7.57 -3.44 21.04
N MET A 206 6.66 -3.99 20.24
CA MET A 206 5.22 -4.02 20.56
C MET A 206 4.91 -4.88 21.78
N THR A 207 5.49 -6.08 21.86
CA THR A 207 5.28 -6.96 23.02
C THR A 207 5.81 -6.33 24.30
N ALA A 208 6.96 -5.64 24.25
CA ALA A 208 7.46 -4.88 25.38
C ALA A 208 6.49 -3.74 25.75
N ALA A 209 6.04 -2.95 24.78
CA ALA A 209 5.11 -1.85 25.02
C ALA A 209 3.80 -2.32 25.67
N GLN A 210 3.24 -3.46 25.24
CA GLN A 210 2.05 -4.05 25.86
C GLN A 210 2.32 -4.62 27.26
N THR A 211 3.42 -5.34 27.43
CA THR A 211 3.77 -5.97 28.72
C THR A 211 3.97 -4.92 29.80
N PHE A 212 4.57 -3.77 29.44
CA PHE A 212 4.80 -2.66 30.35
C PHE A 212 3.67 -1.61 30.34
N SER A 213 2.57 -1.84 29.61
CA SER A 213 1.45 -0.90 29.47
C SER A 213 1.88 0.53 29.13
N ILE A 214 2.86 0.66 28.23
CA ILE A 214 3.37 1.96 27.79
C ILE A 214 2.39 2.53 26.77
N ASP A 215 1.71 3.63 27.13
CA ASP A 215 0.87 4.36 26.18
C ASP A 215 1.74 5.08 25.16
N HIS A 216 1.61 4.69 23.89
CA HIS A 216 2.37 5.26 22.80
C HIS A 216 1.44 5.65 21.65
N ILE A 217 1.60 6.89 21.19
CA ILE A 217 0.69 7.52 20.22
C ILE A 217 0.98 7.05 18.78
N MET A 218 2.24 6.70 18.49
CA MET A 218 2.74 6.43 17.14
C MET A 218 2.71 4.95 16.75
N LEU A 219 3.00 4.04 17.67
CA LEU A 219 3.12 2.61 17.34
C LEU A 219 1.74 1.94 17.39
N ASN A 220 1.47 1.09 16.42
CA ASN A 220 0.22 0.34 16.32
C ASN A 220 0.37 -0.98 17.09
N ASP A 221 -0.47 -1.17 18.11
CA ASP A 221 -0.55 -2.37 18.94
C ASP A 221 -1.47 -3.46 18.39
N ALA A 222 -2.22 -3.18 17.33
CA ALA A 222 -3.17 -4.12 16.76
C ALA A 222 -2.49 -5.02 15.72
N GLY A 223 -2.44 -6.33 15.97
CA GLY A 223 -1.90 -7.33 15.03
C GLY A 223 -0.78 -8.25 15.57
N LEU A 224 -0.51 -8.22 16.88
CA LEU A 224 0.63 -8.92 17.52
C LEU A 224 0.83 -10.36 17.06
N TRP A 225 -0.24 -11.15 16.99
CA TRP A 225 -0.11 -12.60 16.87
C TRP A 225 0.44 -13.06 15.52
N GLY A 226 0.12 -12.35 14.44
CA GLY A 226 0.57 -12.70 13.09
C GLY A 226 2.07 -12.48 12.86
N LEU A 227 2.67 -11.49 13.53
CA LEU A 227 4.10 -11.18 13.43
C LEU A 227 4.94 -12.22 14.16
N TRP A 228 4.44 -12.73 15.30
CA TRP A 228 5.12 -13.78 16.06
C TRP A 228 5.17 -15.11 15.32
N PHE A 229 4.25 -15.41 14.38
CA PHE A 229 4.36 -16.58 13.50
C PHE A 229 5.60 -16.58 12.60
N ALA A 230 6.18 -15.41 12.31
CA ALA A 230 7.42 -15.32 11.54
C ALA A 230 8.60 -15.96 12.28
N ILE A 231 8.57 -16.00 13.62
CA ILE A 231 9.66 -16.55 14.45
C ILE A 231 9.69 -18.09 14.44
N PRO A 232 8.58 -18.82 14.66
CA PRO A 232 8.51 -20.25 14.42
C PRO A 232 8.84 -20.62 12.96
N LEU A 233 8.33 -19.85 11.98
CA LEU A 233 8.62 -20.11 10.57
C LEU A 233 10.12 -19.95 10.27
N ALA A 234 10.74 -18.85 10.73
CA ALA A 234 12.17 -18.63 10.62
C ALA A 234 12.96 -19.73 11.35
N GLY A 235 12.54 -20.10 12.56
CA GLY A 235 13.12 -21.19 13.35
C GLY A 235 13.08 -22.53 12.61
N VAL A 236 11.95 -22.91 12.02
CA VAL A 236 11.80 -24.14 11.22
C VAL A 236 12.68 -24.08 9.97
N THR A 237 12.71 -22.96 9.26
CA THR A 237 13.57 -22.82 8.06
C THR A 237 15.07 -22.84 8.38
N TYR A 238 15.48 -22.31 9.53
CA TYR A 238 16.89 -22.24 9.92
C TYR A 238 17.38 -23.54 10.58
N LEU A 239 16.55 -24.18 11.41
CA LEU A 239 16.90 -25.41 12.13
C LEU A 239 16.72 -26.69 11.30
N GLN A 240 15.90 -26.65 10.24
CA GLN A 240 15.71 -27.80 9.35
C GLN A 240 16.05 -27.48 7.89
N PRO A 241 17.33 -27.25 7.55
CA PRO A 241 17.77 -27.02 6.16
C PRO A 241 17.52 -28.22 5.23
N ARG A 242 17.20 -29.39 5.78
CA ARG A 242 16.84 -30.62 5.04
C ARG A 242 15.33 -30.80 4.83
N LEU A 243 14.47 -29.91 5.35
CA LEU A 243 13.04 -29.96 5.02
C LEU A 243 12.88 -29.66 3.54
N ARG A 244 12.75 -30.72 2.75
CA ARG A 244 12.26 -30.60 1.39
C ARG A 244 10.81 -30.15 1.52
N TRP A 245 10.53 -28.86 1.29
CA TRP A 245 9.19 -28.31 1.09
C TRP A 245 8.57 -28.86 -0.21
N ARG A 246 8.59 -30.18 -0.36
CA ARG A 246 7.86 -30.94 -1.37
C ARG A 246 6.46 -31.18 -0.80
N TRP A 247 5.67 -30.12 -0.77
CA TRP A 247 4.22 -30.31 -0.81
C TRP A 247 3.89 -30.54 -2.28
N ARG A 248 3.65 -31.82 -2.60
CA ARG A 248 3.16 -32.25 -3.90
C ARG A 248 1.86 -31.52 -4.25
#